data_AF-A0A562NKT5-F1
#
_entry.id   AF-A0A562NKT5-F1
#
_cell.length_a   1.000
_cell.length_b   1.000
_cell.length_c   1.000
_cell.angle_alpha   90.00
_cell.angle_beta   90.00
_cell.angle_gamma   90.00
#
_symmetry.space_group_name_H-M   'P 1'
#
loop_
_entity.id
_entity.type
_entity.pdbx_description
1 polymer ?
#
loop_
_entity_poly.entity_id
_entity_poly.type
_entity_poly.pdbx_seq_one_letter_code
_entity_poly.pdbx_strand_id
1 'polypeptide(L)' 'MAEKTVEIVIVTDRQPWVNDAPAEAGEILNASEADAARLIELGFAKPVTKKG' A
#
# COMPACT_ATOMS: atom_id res chain seq x y z
N MET A 1 -13.20 16.97 0.66
CA MET A 1 -13.60 15.71 1.30
C MET A 1 -12.31 15.05 1.77
N ALA A 2 -12.21 14.63 3.03
CA ALA A 2 -10.99 13.96 3.49
C ALA A 2 -10.86 12.60 2.80
N GLU A 3 -9.72 12.32 2.18
CA GLU A 3 -9.41 11.02 1.61
C GLU A 3 -9.36 9.97 2.72
N LYS A 4 -10.06 8.85 2.51
CA LYS A 4 -9.94 7.70 3.40
C LYS A 4 -8.64 6.98 3.11
N THR A 5 -7.86 6.74 4.15
CA THR A 5 -6.62 5.96 4.09
C THR A 5 -6.82 4.58 4.70
N VAL A 6 -6.08 3.60 4.18
CA VAL A 6 -6.08 2.21 4.63
C VAL A 6 -4.66 1.70 4.83
N GLU A 7 -4.50 0.76 5.75
CA GLU A 7 -3.22 0.10 6.03
C GLU A 7 -3.00 -1.06 5.04
N ILE A 8 -1.89 -1.00 4.31
CA ILE A 8 -1.43 -2.08 3.43
C ILE A 8 -0.03 -2.52 3.81
N VAL A 9 0.29 -3.79 3.62
CA VAL A 9 1.64 -4.34 3.74
C VAL A 9 2.22 -4.56 2.36
N ILE A 10 3.42 -4.04 2.15
CA ILE A 10 4.16 -4.24 0.91
C ILE A 10 4.68 -5.67 0.87
N VAL A 11 4.48 -6.37 -0.24
CA VAL A 11 4.91 -7.79 -0.37
C VAL A 11 6.15 -7.95 -1.23
N THR A 12 6.61 -6.87 -1.87
CA THR A 12 7.81 -6.81 -2.70
C THR A 12 8.39 -5.41 -2.65
N ASP A 13 9.71 -5.28 -2.70
CA ASP A 13 10.37 -4.00 -2.81
C ASP A 13 9.85 -3.25 -4.03
N ARG A 14 9.56 -1.97 -3.89
CA ARG A 14 8.90 -1.23 -4.96
C ARG A 14 9.07 0.28 -4.89
N GLN A 15 8.88 0.87 -6.06
CA GLN A 15 8.61 2.29 -6.25
C GLN A 15 7.55 2.40 -7.37
N PRO A 16 6.26 2.18 -7.04
CA PRO A 16 5.19 1.95 -8.01
C PRO A 16 4.91 3.13 -8.95
N TRP A 17 5.30 4.34 -8.53
CA TRP A 17 5.24 5.54 -9.35
C TRP A 17 6.56 6.30 -9.27
N VAL A 18 6.85 7.09 -10.31
CA VAL A 18 8.14 7.79 -10.48
C VAL A 18 8.51 8.72 -9.31
N ASN A 19 7.53 9.19 -8.55
CA ASN A 19 7.70 10.12 -7.43
C ASN A 19 7.40 9.50 -6.07
N ASP A 20 7.10 8.21 -6.00
CA ASP A 20 6.77 7.58 -4.74
C ASP A 20 8.00 7.36 -3.88
N ALA A 21 7.82 7.39 -2.56
CA ALA A 21 8.87 6.96 -1.66
C ALA A 21 9.14 5.46 -1.89
N PRO A 22 10.42 5.04 -1.91
CA PRO A 22 10.75 3.62 -1.94
C PRO A 22 10.18 2.95 -0.70
N ALA A 23 9.62 1.75 -0.88
CA ALA A 23 9.08 0.93 0.21
C ALA A 23 9.65 -0.49 0.15
N GLU A 24 10.00 -1.03 1.31
CA GLU A 24 10.58 -2.36 1.46
C GLU A 24 9.51 -3.45 1.64
N ALA A 25 9.80 -4.67 1.23
CA ALA A 25 8.93 -5.81 1.50
C ALA A 25 8.73 -6.02 3.01
N GLY A 26 7.47 -6.10 3.44
CA GLY A 26 7.07 -6.21 4.84
C GLY A 26 6.73 -4.87 5.50
N GLU A 27 7.02 -3.74 4.84
CA GLU A 27 6.67 -2.42 5.34
C GLU A 27 5.16 -2.19 5.32
N ILE A 28 4.63 -1.58 6.39
CA ILE A 28 3.22 -1.19 6.49
C ILE A 28 3.09 0.29 6.15
N LEU A 29 2.29 0.58 5.13
CA LEU A 29 2.01 1.93 4.66
C LEU A 29 0.55 2.31 4.88
N ASN A 30 0.31 3.58 5.20
CA ASN A 30 -1.01 4.19 5.11
C ASN A 30 -1.14 4.84 3.73
N ALA A 31 -1.92 4.21 2.85
CA ALA A 31 -2.18 4.70 1.50
C ALA A 31 -3.64 5.13 1.36
N SER A 32 -3.96 5.97 0.38
CA SER A 32 -5.35 6.25 0.01
C SER A 32 -6.05 4.95 -0.41
N GLU A 33 -7.38 4.86 -0.28
CA GLU A 33 -8.12 3.68 -0.76
C GLU A 33 -7.86 3.39 -2.25
N ALA A 34 -7.72 4.43 -3.08
CA ALA A 34 -7.47 4.29 -4.51
C ALA A 34 -6.07 3.73 -4.81
N ASP A 35 -5.05 4.26 -4.12
CA ASP A 35 -3.68 3.78 -4.29
C ASP A 35 -3.55 2.37 -3.72
N ALA A 36 -4.06 2.13 -2.52
CA ALA A 36 -4.08 0.80 -1.92
C ALA A 36 -4.72 -0.24 -2.84
N ALA A 37 -5.88 0.07 -3.45
CA ALA A 37 -6.53 -0.82 -4.40
C ALA A 37 -5.65 -1.14 -5.61
N ARG A 38 -5.05 -0.11 -6.24
CA ARG A 38 -4.13 -0.29 -7.36
C ARG A 38 -2.92 -1.15 -7.00
N LEU A 39 -2.37 -0.93 -5.82
CA LEU A 39 -1.19 -1.63 -5.35
C LEU A 39 -1.46 -3.10 -5.04
N ILE A 40 -2.65 -3.39 -4.51
CA ILE A 40 -3.12 -4.76 -4.29
C ILE A 40 -3.41 -5.44 -5.63
N GLU A 41 -4.07 -4.75 -6.57
CA GLU A 41 -4.39 -5.26 -7.90
C GLU A 41 -3.13 -5.62 -8.70
N LEU A 42 -2.09 -4.78 -8.63
CA LEU A 42 -0.79 -5.02 -9.25
C LEU A 42 0.06 -6.08 -8.52
N GLY A 43 -0.40 -6.59 -7.37
CA GLY A 43 0.32 -7.59 -6.58
C GLY A 43 1.51 -7.04 -5.78
N PHE A 44 1.63 -5.71 -5.67
CA PHE A 44 2.70 -5.04 -4.91
C PHE A 44 2.41 -4.98 -3.40
N ALA A 45 1.15 -5.10 -2.99
CA ALA A 45 0.75 -5.01 -1.60
C ALA A 45 -0.40 -5.97 -1.25
N LYS A 46 -0.66 -6.13 0.05
CA LYS A 46 -1.83 -6.82 0.60
C LYS A 46 -2.49 -5.96 1.67
N PRO A 47 -3.82 -6.06 1.86
CA PRO A 47 -4.49 -5.36 2.95
C PRO A 47 -4.01 -5.90 4.30
N VAL A 48 -3.70 -5.01 5.25
CA VAL A 48 -3.43 -5.43 6.63
C VAL A 48 -4.76 -5.76 7.28
N THR A 49 -5.08 -7.06 7.36
CA THR A 49 -6.18 -7.51 8.21
C THR A 49 -5.64 -7.42 9.64
N LYS A 50 -5.95 -6.33 10.36
CA LYS A 50 -5.86 -6.32 11.83
C LYS A 50 -6.74 -7.47 12.31
N LYS A 51 -6.12 -8.62 12.57
CA LYS A 51 -6.74 -9.62 13.45
C LYS A 51 -6.91 -8.90 14.78
N GLY A 52 -8.16 -8.68 15.16
CA GLY A 52 -8.53 -8.10 16.44
C GLY A 52 -7.97 -8.88 17.62
#